data_AF-A0A8T2WCK1-F1
#
_entry.id   AF-A0A8T2WCK1-F1
#
_cell.length_a   1.000
_cell.length_b   1.000
_cell.length_c   1.000
_cell.angle_alpha   90.00
_cell.angle_beta   90.00
_cell.angle_gamma   90.00
#
_symmetry.space_group_name_H-M   'P 1'
#
loop_
_entity.id
_entity.type
_entity.pdbx_description
1 polymer ?
#
loop_
_entity_poly.entity_id
_entity_poly.type
_entity_poly.pdbx_seq_one_letter_code
_entity_poly.pdbx_strand_id
1 'polypeptide(L)'
;MLPFGSAIVVSASREKLIYVPASKSLKDLIIHDHHDAAIAGHLGRDKTIAAIGTTYTWPGMREDIARYVAECPTCQVVKSSNQVTPGLLSPLDIPCRRWEQIHIDLIGPLPVTPRGFDAIVTIVDRLSKAAVFIPTTMTVTARQLAELFFNNVFRHYGLPSIIISDRDPRFTSNFWRALMDHLGISLHMTAAYHPQSDGQAERHNRTIQDMLRAYVNPSTRDDWDEHLVALEFAYNNSVNRATGFSPFFMLYGQNPNTPASLLRATVSLSPAVDDFLARITETLTQSRTNLAKNQEQMQNQVNKRRRFVRYEVGERVLVDASRLHQAPRGKLTHKWVGPFEVAEVLNDNAYVLHLPPRLKNTSSTFNVTQLKRYQETDREFPRPPPIGYESGQPLYEFEKILAHRGPKNNRYYLVKWKGWPVDENLYEPASNLSGVQADVDAYEASIPVQRRKRSRR
;
A
#
# COMPACT_ATOMS: atom_id res chain seq x y z
N MET A 1 84.92 9.80 27.55
CA MET A 1 86.00 8.93 27.06
C MET A 1 85.55 7.49 27.20
N LEU A 2 85.19 6.84 26.10
CA LEU A 2 84.95 5.40 26.04
C LEU A 2 86.25 4.71 25.60
N PRO A 3 86.56 3.50 26.08
CA PRO A 3 87.73 2.76 25.61
C PRO A 3 87.44 2.25 24.19
N PHE A 4 88.22 2.74 23.22
CA PHE A 4 88.21 2.25 21.85
C PHE A 4 88.72 0.81 21.81
N GLY A 5 87.80 -0.15 21.91
CA GLY A 5 88.02 -1.53 21.49
C GLY A 5 87.92 -1.60 19.96
N SER A 6 89.01 -2.02 19.34
CA SER A 6 89.29 -2.19 17.91
C SER A 6 88.06 -2.41 17.01
N ALA A 7 87.61 -1.37 16.32
CA ALA A 7 86.68 -1.50 15.20
C ALA A 7 87.44 -2.06 13.99
N ILE A 8 87.02 -3.23 13.48
CA ILE A 8 87.60 -3.84 12.28
C ILE A 8 86.81 -3.30 11.07
N VAL A 9 87.50 -2.66 10.12
CA VAL A 9 86.88 -2.24 8.86
C VAL A 9 86.90 -3.44 7.91
N VAL A 10 85.72 -3.91 7.49
CA VAL A 10 85.59 -5.07 6.59
C VAL A 10 85.14 -4.58 5.22
N SER A 11 85.87 -4.97 4.17
CA SER A 11 85.62 -4.57 2.78
C SER A 11 85.10 -5.78 1.99
N ALA A 12 83.82 -5.78 1.60
CA ALA A 12 83.27 -6.76 0.66
C ALA A 12 82.91 -6.15 -0.73
N SER A 13 83.00 -4.83 -0.89
CA SER A 13 82.89 -4.07 -2.14
C SER A 13 83.46 -2.67 -1.88
N ARG A 14 83.45 -1.74 -2.84
CA ARG A 14 84.14 -0.41 -2.76
C ARG A 14 83.72 0.52 -1.58
N GLU A 15 82.88 0.08 -0.65
CA GLU A 15 82.47 0.80 0.55
C GLU A 15 83.02 0.14 1.82
N LYS A 16 83.67 0.93 2.68
CA LYS A 16 84.25 0.49 3.96
C LYS A 16 83.17 0.51 5.05
N LEU A 17 82.70 -0.66 5.49
CA LEU A 17 81.74 -0.78 6.59
C LEU A 17 82.46 -1.05 7.92
N ILE A 18 81.90 -0.51 9.01
CA ILE A 18 82.37 -0.73 10.37
C ILE A 18 81.79 -2.05 10.89
N TYR A 19 82.67 -3.01 11.19
CA TYR A 19 82.23 -4.26 11.82
C TYR A 19 81.91 -4.03 13.30
N VAL A 20 80.69 -4.38 13.69
CA VAL A 20 80.25 -4.29 15.09
C VAL A 20 80.53 -5.64 15.78
N PRO A 21 81.35 -5.68 16.85
CA PRO A 21 81.61 -6.90 17.61
C PRO A 21 80.33 -7.51 18.19
N ALA A 22 80.42 -8.74 18.71
CA ALA A 22 79.32 -9.45 19.35
C ALA A 22 78.93 -8.84 20.73
N SER A 23 78.62 -7.55 20.76
CA SER A 23 78.15 -6.79 21.92
C SER A 23 76.70 -6.38 21.69
N LYS A 24 75.78 -6.96 22.47
CA LYS A 24 74.35 -6.67 22.37
C LYS A 24 74.06 -5.20 22.66
N SER A 25 74.66 -4.63 23.71
CA SER A 25 74.43 -3.23 24.09
C SER A 25 74.87 -2.25 23.01
N LEU A 26 75.97 -2.53 22.31
CA LEU A 26 76.44 -1.70 21.20
C LEU A 26 75.52 -1.80 19.98
N LYS A 27 75.07 -3.01 19.64
CA LYS A 27 74.09 -3.23 18.57
C LYS A 27 72.76 -2.52 18.88
N ASP A 28 72.22 -2.70 20.08
CA ASP A 28 70.96 -2.10 20.51
C ASP A 28 71.05 -0.56 20.49
N LEU A 29 72.19 0.01 20.89
CA LEU A 29 72.44 1.46 20.80
C LEU A 29 72.46 1.95 19.35
N ILE A 30 73.15 1.24 18.46
CA ILE A 30 73.18 1.58 17.04
C ILE A 30 71.77 1.49 16.45
N ILE A 31 70.99 0.45 16.78
CA ILE A 31 69.63 0.30 16.29
C ILE A 31 68.74 1.43 16.83
N HIS A 32 68.85 1.76 18.12
CA HIS A 32 68.13 2.87 18.75
C HIS A 32 68.37 4.20 18.04
N ASP A 33 69.63 4.54 17.76
CA ASP A 33 69.97 5.81 17.10
C ASP A 33 69.45 5.91 15.66
N HIS A 34 69.26 4.76 14.99
CA HIS A 34 68.77 4.68 13.61
C HIS A 34 67.30 4.28 13.50
N HIS A 35 66.59 4.15 14.63
CA HIS A 35 65.16 3.85 14.68
C HIS A 35 64.38 4.85 15.54
N ASP A 36 64.77 5.01 16.80
CA ASP A 36 64.04 5.77 17.83
C ASP A 36 64.39 7.26 17.85
N ALA A 37 65.58 7.64 17.38
CA ALA A 37 65.96 9.04 17.30
C ALA A 37 64.97 9.84 16.45
N ALA A 38 64.68 11.09 16.84
CA ALA A 38 63.73 11.95 16.12
C ALA A 38 64.07 12.11 14.63
N ILE A 39 65.36 12.10 14.30
CA ILE A 39 65.87 12.18 12.91
C ILE A 39 65.68 10.87 12.11
N ALA A 40 65.48 9.74 12.79
CA ALA A 40 65.26 8.42 12.20
C ALA A 40 63.78 8.05 12.06
N GLY A 41 62.89 8.65 12.87
CA GLY A 41 61.45 8.71 12.63
C GLY A 41 60.70 7.37 12.73
N HIS A 42 61.18 6.41 13.54
CA HIS A 42 60.54 5.11 13.73
C HIS A 42 60.18 4.40 12.42
N LEU A 43 61.05 4.47 11.41
CA LEU A 43 60.79 3.84 10.11
C LEU A 43 60.70 2.31 10.20
N GLY A 44 60.08 1.67 9.20
CA GLY A 44 59.91 0.21 9.17
C GLY A 44 61.23 -0.54 9.01
N ARG A 45 61.21 -1.84 9.34
CA ARG A 45 62.38 -2.76 9.32
C ARG A 45 63.32 -2.52 8.14
N ASP A 46 62.80 -2.54 6.91
CA ASP A 46 63.63 -2.51 5.71
C ASP A 46 64.35 -1.16 5.54
N LYS A 47 63.71 -0.06 5.96
CA LYS A 47 64.33 1.28 5.95
C LYS A 47 65.41 1.40 7.04
N THR A 48 65.17 0.84 8.23
CA THR A 48 66.17 0.80 9.31
C THR A 48 67.39 -0.07 8.93
N ILE A 49 67.17 -1.22 8.28
CA ILE A 49 68.26 -2.05 7.72
C ILE A 49 69.07 -1.26 6.69
N ALA A 50 68.40 -0.55 5.77
CA ALA A 50 69.08 0.25 4.76
C ALA A 50 69.91 1.37 5.39
N ALA A 51 69.38 2.08 6.39
CA ALA A 51 70.07 3.16 7.07
C ALA A 51 71.34 2.66 7.79
N ILE A 52 71.22 1.60 8.59
CA ILE A 52 72.35 1.03 9.35
C ILE A 52 73.39 0.42 8.40
N GLY A 53 72.93 -0.27 7.34
CA GLY A 53 73.79 -0.96 6.37
C GLY A 53 74.68 -0.05 5.51
N THR A 54 74.50 1.28 5.56
CA THR A 54 75.42 2.25 4.95
C THR A 54 76.74 2.37 5.70
N THR A 55 76.75 2.08 7.00
CA THR A 55 77.85 2.42 7.90
C THR A 55 78.33 1.21 8.70
N TYR A 56 77.44 0.32 9.09
CA TYR A 56 77.72 -0.78 10.01
C TYR A 56 77.39 -2.16 9.39
N THR A 57 78.08 -3.20 9.86
CA THR A 57 77.77 -4.58 9.54
C THR A 57 78.10 -5.52 10.69
N TRP A 58 77.28 -6.57 10.88
CA TRP A 58 77.55 -7.68 11.79
C TRP A 58 76.73 -8.93 11.41
N PRO A 59 77.13 -10.14 11.85
CA PRO A 59 76.35 -11.35 11.64
C PRO A 59 75.00 -11.28 12.37
N GLY A 60 73.90 -11.52 11.66
CA GLY A 60 72.54 -11.46 12.22
C GLY A 60 71.91 -10.07 12.27
N MET A 61 72.51 -9.07 11.61
CA MET A 61 72.03 -7.66 11.64
C MET A 61 70.56 -7.50 11.26
N ARG A 62 70.10 -8.23 10.23
CA ARG A 62 68.70 -8.12 9.78
C ARG A 62 67.74 -8.65 10.83
N GLU A 63 68.08 -9.76 11.47
CA GLU A 63 67.29 -10.41 12.52
C GLU A 63 67.25 -9.55 13.79
N ASP A 64 68.39 -9.00 14.21
CA ASP A 64 68.50 -8.11 15.36
C ASP A 64 67.64 -6.85 15.15
N ILE A 65 67.73 -6.20 13.98
CA ILE A 65 66.92 -5.02 13.64
C ILE A 65 65.44 -5.37 13.54
N ALA A 66 65.09 -6.50 12.90
CA ALA A 66 63.70 -6.92 12.76
C ALA A 66 63.05 -7.15 14.13
N ARG A 67 63.77 -7.80 15.05
CA ARG A 67 63.32 -8.03 16.42
C ARG A 67 63.11 -6.70 17.15
N TYR A 68 64.11 -5.81 17.11
CA TYR A 68 64.03 -4.51 17.77
C TYR A 68 62.84 -3.67 17.28
N VAL A 69 62.65 -3.55 15.96
CA VAL A 69 61.54 -2.77 15.39
C VAL A 69 60.17 -3.38 15.73
N ALA A 70 60.07 -4.71 15.81
CA ALA A 70 58.85 -5.39 16.24
C ALA A 70 58.57 -5.21 17.75
N GLU A 71 59.61 -5.14 18.57
CA GLU A 71 59.53 -4.96 20.03
C GLU A 71 59.40 -3.48 20.45
N CYS A 72 59.62 -2.52 19.54
CA CYS A 72 59.54 -1.09 19.82
C CYS A 72 58.12 -0.68 20.28
N PRO A 73 57.95 -0.18 21.53
CA PRO A 73 56.63 0.17 22.08
C PRO A 73 55.92 1.26 21.27
N THR A 74 56.65 2.27 20.79
CA THR A 74 56.09 3.35 19.97
C THR A 74 55.55 2.80 18.65
N CYS A 75 56.30 1.91 17.98
CA CYS A 75 55.85 1.30 16.74
C CYS A 75 54.63 0.40 16.93
N GLN A 76 54.57 -0.36 18.04
CA GLN A 76 53.43 -1.24 18.34
C GLN A 76 52.13 -0.46 18.56
N VAL A 77 52.20 0.75 19.13
CA VAL A 77 51.03 1.60 19.40
C VAL A 77 50.63 2.43 18.18
N VAL A 78 51.60 2.98 17.44
CA VAL A 78 51.33 3.99 16.39
C VAL A 78 51.08 3.36 15.02
N LYS A 79 51.73 2.23 14.69
CA LYS A 79 51.61 1.64 13.36
C LYS A 79 50.38 0.76 13.25
N SER A 80 49.66 0.89 12.15
CA SER A 80 48.58 -0.02 11.78
C SER A 80 49.10 -1.45 11.65
N SER A 81 48.37 -2.42 12.22
CA SER A 81 48.67 -3.84 11.99
C SER A 81 48.40 -4.20 10.53
N ASN A 82 49.36 -4.89 9.91
CA ASN A 82 49.18 -5.51 8.59
C ASN A 82 48.71 -6.97 8.71
N GLN A 83 48.37 -7.43 9.91
CA GLN A 83 47.83 -8.78 10.11
C GLN A 83 46.37 -8.84 9.62
N VAL A 84 45.96 -10.00 9.14
CA VAL A 84 44.56 -10.29 8.83
C VAL A 84 43.73 -10.11 10.10
N THR A 85 42.56 -9.48 9.97
CA THR A 85 41.66 -9.18 11.10
C THR A 85 41.47 -10.42 11.99
N PRO A 86 41.85 -10.35 13.28
CA PRO A 86 41.70 -11.46 14.20
C PRO A 86 40.21 -11.71 14.53
N GLY A 87 39.84 -12.98 14.64
CA GLY A 87 38.47 -13.44 14.92
C GLY A 87 37.83 -14.15 13.72
N LEU A 88 37.39 -15.40 13.93
CA LEU A 88 36.64 -16.15 12.92
C LEU A 88 35.19 -15.62 12.83
N LEU A 89 34.63 -15.69 11.63
CA LEU A 89 33.22 -15.38 11.41
C LEU A 89 32.35 -16.41 12.13
N SER A 90 31.52 -15.97 13.08
CA SER A 90 30.52 -16.81 13.76
C SER A 90 29.13 -16.37 13.30
N PRO A 91 28.61 -16.93 12.19
CA PRO A 91 27.34 -16.48 11.63
C PRO A 91 26.20 -16.69 12.62
N LEU A 92 25.30 -15.71 12.72
CA LEU A 92 24.02 -15.89 13.41
C LEU A 92 23.21 -17.01 12.74
N ASP A 93 22.53 -17.82 13.54
CA ASP A 93 21.65 -18.88 13.04
C ASP A 93 20.66 -18.37 11.99
N ILE A 94 20.38 -19.24 11.01
CA ILE A 94 19.43 -18.95 9.95
C ILE A 94 18.01 -19.19 10.50
N PRO A 95 17.10 -18.20 10.44
CA PRO A 95 15.73 -18.40 10.91
C PRO A 95 15.00 -19.49 10.13
N CYS A 96 14.04 -20.16 10.77
CA CYS A 96 13.25 -21.21 10.12
C CYS A 96 11.98 -20.67 9.46
N ARG A 97 11.51 -19.49 9.87
CA ARG A 97 10.31 -18.85 9.31
C ARG A 97 10.61 -17.45 8.78
N ARG A 98 9.85 -17.06 7.77
CA ARG A 98 9.88 -15.70 7.19
C ARG A 98 9.36 -14.74 8.24
N TRP A 99 9.99 -13.57 8.34
CA TRP A 99 9.65 -12.51 9.30
C TRP A 99 9.78 -12.91 10.77
N GLU A 100 10.44 -14.05 11.07
CA GLU A 100 10.74 -14.47 12.43
C GLU A 100 11.82 -13.60 13.07
N GLN A 101 12.81 -13.20 12.28
CA GLN A 101 13.88 -12.31 12.70
C GLN A 101 14.09 -11.23 11.64
N ILE A 102 14.09 -9.98 12.06
CA ILE A 102 14.22 -8.83 11.16
C ILE A 102 15.42 -7.97 11.55
N HIS A 103 16.00 -7.30 10.56
CA HIS A 103 16.84 -6.14 10.78
C HIS A 103 16.00 -4.88 10.64
N ILE A 104 16.16 -3.91 11.54
CA ILE A 104 15.60 -2.57 11.39
C ILE A 104 16.74 -1.56 11.47
N ASP A 105 16.70 -0.56 10.59
CA ASP A 105 17.71 0.49 10.53
C ASP A 105 17.08 1.81 10.10
N LEU A 106 17.82 2.91 10.30
CA LEU A 106 17.44 4.24 9.86
C LEU A 106 18.54 4.84 8.98
N ILE A 107 18.19 5.10 7.73
CA ILE A 107 19.06 5.81 6.78
C ILE A 107 18.77 7.30 6.86
N GLY A 108 19.77 8.11 7.24
CA GLY A 108 19.70 9.57 7.22
C GLY A 108 20.93 10.23 7.85
N PRO A 109 21.00 11.57 7.85
CA PRO A 109 20.05 12.49 7.21
C PRO A 109 20.16 12.48 5.68
N LEU A 110 19.01 12.59 5.00
CA LEU A 110 18.88 12.78 3.56
C LEU A 110 18.43 14.22 3.25
N PRO A 111 18.54 14.70 2.00
CA PRO A 111 17.93 15.98 1.61
C PRO A 111 16.44 16.01 1.94
N VAL A 112 15.95 17.11 2.50
CA VAL A 112 14.54 17.23 2.92
C VAL A 112 13.65 17.26 1.67
N THR A 113 12.65 16.37 1.61
CA THR A 113 11.71 16.31 0.48
C THR A 113 10.62 17.36 0.59
N PRO A 114 9.89 17.70 -0.50
CA PRO A 114 8.73 18.58 -0.44
C PRO A 114 7.63 18.11 0.53
N ARG A 115 7.56 16.81 0.82
CA ARG A 115 6.65 16.22 1.82
C ARG A 115 7.18 16.28 3.25
N GLY A 116 8.39 16.80 3.45
CA GLY A 116 9.01 17.03 4.75
C GLY A 116 9.77 15.84 5.33
N PHE A 117 10.14 14.85 4.50
CA PHE A 117 10.91 13.69 4.96
C PHE A 117 12.41 13.92 4.79
N ASP A 118 13.22 13.42 5.72
CA ASP A 118 14.69 13.51 5.68
C ASP A 118 15.38 12.20 6.14
N ALA A 119 14.63 11.12 6.30
CA ALA A 119 15.15 9.81 6.66
C ALA A 119 14.27 8.66 6.15
N ILE A 120 14.82 7.45 6.11
CA ILE A 120 14.11 6.22 5.73
C ILE A 120 14.29 5.17 6.83
N VAL A 121 13.20 4.60 7.33
CA VAL A 121 13.26 3.37 8.12
C VAL A 121 13.29 2.19 7.14
N THR A 122 14.31 1.35 7.26
CA THR A 122 14.46 0.13 6.46
C THR A 122 14.25 -1.08 7.37
N ILE A 123 13.43 -2.02 6.92
CA ILE A 123 13.17 -3.26 7.67
C ILE A 123 13.37 -4.44 6.73
N VAL A 124 14.20 -5.41 7.12
CA VAL A 124 14.58 -6.54 6.28
C VAL A 124 14.39 -7.86 7.01
N ASP A 125 13.65 -8.78 6.40
CA ASP A 125 13.56 -10.16 6.87
C ASP A 125 14.88 -10.91 6.66
N ARG A 126 15.38 -11.57 7.72
CA ARG A 126 16.65 -12.31 7.64
C ARG A 126 16.59 -13.52 6.72
N LEU A 127 15.42 -14.17 6.59
CA LEU A 127 15.28 -15.39 5.80
C LEU A 127 15.03 -15.11 4.31
N SER A 128 13.91 -14.45 3.98
CA SER A 128 13.52 -14.15 2.60
C SER A 128 14.33 -13.02 1.97
N LYS A 129 15.00 -12.20 2.79
CA LYS A 129 15.65 -10.93 2.39
C LYS A 129 14.67 -9.89 1.86
N ALA A 130 13.37 -10.03 2.13
CA ALA A 130 12.39 -9.02 1.76
C ALA A 130 12.59 -7.78 2.60
N ALA A 131 12.47 -6.62 1.97
CA ALA A 131 12.67 -5.33 2.60
C ALA A 131 11.44 -4.43 2.46
N VAL A 132 11.27 -3.56 3.45
CA VAL A 132 10.23 -2.50 3.48
C VAL A 132 10.92 -1.17 3.73
N PHE A 133 10.61 -0.16 2.90
CA PHE A 133 11.18 1.18 2.94
C PHE A 133 10.12 2.20 3.32
N ILE A 134 10.30 2.88 4.44
CA ILE A 134 9.30 3.79 5.00
C ILE A 134 9.90 5.19 5.12
N PRO A 135 9.41 6.20 4.38
CA PRO A 135 9.88 7.56 4.53
C PRO A 135 9.46 8.11 5.90
N THR A 136 10.38 8.82 6.55
CA THR A 136 10.18 9.39 7.89
C THR A 136 11.07 10.63 8.06
N THR A 137 11.15 11.15 9.29
CA THR A 137 12.09 12.19 9.67
C THR A 137 13.17 11.72 10.65
N MET A 138 14.32 12.39 10.68
CA MET A 138 15.37 12.22 11.68
C MET A 138 14.88 12.56 13.09
N THR A 139 13.82 13.34 13.21
CA THR A 139 13.16 13.71 14.47
C THR A 139 12.10 12.71 14.93
N VAL A 140 11.88 11.61 14.19
CA VAL A 140 10.88 10.59 14.55
C VAL A 140 11.12 10.07 15.97
N THR A 141 10.07 10.08 16.78
CA THR A 141 10.13 9.53 18.14
C THR A 141 10.03 8.00 18.12
N ALA A 142 10.48 7.33 19.18
CA ALA A 142 10.33 5.88 19.30
C ALA A 142 8.85 5.41 19.22
N ARG A 143 7.91 6.25 19.66
CA ARG A 143 6.47 6.00 19.53
C ARG A 143 6.02 6.03 18.08
N GLN A 144 6.38 7.09 17.35
CA GLN A 144 6.05 7.19 15.92
C GLN A 144 6.73 6.09 15.12
N LEU A 145 7.98 5.73 15.45
CA LEU A 145 8.67 4.59 14.86
C LEU A 145 7.89 3.27 15.08
N ALA A 146 7.33 3.05 16.27
CA ALA A 146 6.47 1.90 16.52
C ALA A 146 5.21 1.95 15.64
N GLU A 147 4.56 3.12 15.51
CA GLU A 147 3.42 3.28 14.60
C GLU A 147 3.80 2.95 13.15
N LEU A 148 4.98 3.38 12.66
CA LEU A 148 5.49 3.01 11.34
C LEU A 148 5.69 1.50 11.21
N PHE A 149 6.30 0.85 12.21
CA PHE A 149 6.48 -0.59 12.25
C PHE A 149 5.13 -1.34 12.19
N PHE A 150 4.16 -0.94 12.99
CA PHE A 150 2.85 -1.59 13.04
C PHE A 150 2.05 -1.42 11.73
N ASN A 151 2.11 -0.22 11.16
CA ASN A 151 1.36 0.12 9.95
C ASN A 151 1.94 -0.46 8.67
N ASN A 152 3.23 -0.79 8.63
CA ASN A 152 3.91 -1.21 7.41
C ASN A 152 4.48 -2.64 7.47
N VAL A 153 4.68 -3.20 8.67
CA VAL A 153 5.23 -4.56 8.82
C VAL A 153 4.26 -5.49 9.52
N PHE A 154 3.86 -5.18 10.76
CA PHE A 154 2.98 -6.05 11.54
C PHE A 154 1.70 -6.42 10.78
N ARG A 155 1.03 -5.43 10.17
CA ARG A 155 -0.23 -5.66 9.48
C ARG A 155 -0.15 -6.65 8.30
N HIS A 156 1.04 -6.85 7.74
CA HIS A 156 1.25 -7.71 6.57
C HIS A 156 1.87 -9.05 6.95
N TYR A 157 2.77 -9.06 7.93
CA TYR A 157 3.63 -10.21 8.21
C TYR A 157 3.51 -10.75 9.64
N GLY A 158 2.83 -10.04 10.53
CA GLY A 158 2.76 -10.34 11.97
C GLY A 158 3.96 -9.82 12.75
N LEU A 159 4.08 -10.26 14.00
CA LEU A 159 5.18 -9.86 14.89
C LEU A 159 6.40 -10.80 14.71
N PRO A 160 7.62 -10.26 14.63
CA PRO A 160 8.84 -11.05 14.68
C PRO A 160 9.09 -11.54 16.11
N SER A 161 9.91 -12.58 16.24
CA SER A 161 10.45 -13.02 17.53
C SER A 161 11.68 -12.22 17.95
N ILE A 162 12.47 -11.74 16.98
CA ILE A 162 13.70 -10.99 17.22
C ILE A 162 13.77 -9.78 16.28
N ILE A 163 14.10 -8.62 16.84
CA ILE A 163 14.47 -7.42 16.09
C ILE A 163 15.94 -7.14 16.32
N ILE A 164 16.70 -7.04 15.24
CA ILE A 164 18.10 -6.69 15.23
C ILE A 164 18.24 -5.25 14.76
N SER A 165 18.85 -4.38 15.56
CA SER A 165 19.08 -2.99 15.21
C SER A 165 20.45 -2.52 15.67
N ASP A 166 20.87 -1.35 15.22
CA ASP A 166 21.99 -0.64 15.83
C ASP A 166 21.59 -0.06 17.20
N ARG A 167 22.49 0.73 17.80
CA ARG A 167 22.26 1.38 19.10
C ARG A 167 21.64 2.77 18.98
N ASP A 168 20.90 3.04 17.91
CA ASP A 168 20.20 4.31 17.77
C ASP A 168 19.28 4.59 19.01
N PRO A 169 19.24 5.83 19.53
CA PRO A 169 18.42 6.21 20.67
C PRO A 169 16.94 5.81 20.57
N ARG A 170 16.39 5.73 19.35
CA ARG A 170 15.00 5.31 19.12
C ARG A 170 14.79 3.84 19.45
N PHE A 171 15.70 2.96 19.00
CA PHE A 171 15.66 1.52 19.28
C PHE A 171 16.10 1.18 20.71
N THR A 172 16.85 2.07 21.36
CA THR A 172 17.28 1.90 22.76
C THR A 172 16.40 2.66 23.76
N SER A 173 15.35 3.36 23.34
CA SER A 173 14.46 4.11 24.24
C SER A 173 13.70 3.21 25.22
N ASN A 174 13.36 3.73 26.40
CA ASN A 174 12.55 3.01 27.39
C ASN A 174 11.19 2.60 26.83
N PHE A 175 10.56 3.47 26.03
CA PHE A 175 9.30 3.17 25.36
C PHE A 175 9.42 1.96 24.42
N TRP A 176 10.43 1.96 23.54
CA TRP A 176 10.63 0.88 22.57
C TRP A 176 10.90 -0.45 23.27
N ARG A 177 11.80 -0.46 24.28
CA ARG A 177 12.08 -1.67 25.06
C ARG A 177 10.84 -2.20 25.77
N ALA A 178 10.08 -1.34 26.45
CA ALA A 178 8.88 -1.74 27.18
C ALA A 178 7.79 -2.29 26.23
N LEU A 179 7.63 -1.68 25.06
CA LEU A 179 6.69 -2.15 24.05
C LEU A 179 7.07 -3.54 23.53
N MET A 180 8.33 -3.74 23.16
CA MET A 180 8.81 -5.01 22.60
C MET A 180 8.78 -6.13 23.64
N ASP A 181 9.15 -5.84 24.89
CA ASP A 181 9.04 -6.78 26.01
C ASP A 181 7.58 -7.22 26.25
N HIS A 182 6.63 -6.28 26.24
CA HIS A 182 5.20 -6.59 26.39
C HIS A 182 4.66 -7.47 25.25
N LEU A 183 5.23 -7.33 24.04
CA LEU A 183 4.86 -8.12 22.87
C LEU A 183 5.61 -9.47 22.79
N GLY A 184 6.55 -9.75 23.71
CA GLY A 184 7.38 -10.94 23.70
C GLY A 184 8.44 -10.94 22.59
N ILE A 185 8.90 -9.76 22.16
CA ILE A 185 9.87 -9.58 21.08
C ILE A 185 11.25 -9.29 21.67
N SER A 186 12.23 -10.13 21.35
CA SER A 186 13.61 -9.97 21.79
C SER A 186 14.35 -8.92 20.96
N LEU A 187 15.01 -7.98 21.64
CA LEU A 187 15.83 -6.94 21.00
C LEU A 187 17.31 -7.31 21.02
N HIS A 188 17.91 -7.46 19.85
CA HIS A 188 19.33 -7.76 19.68
C HIS A 188 20.04 -6.54 19.09
N MET A 189 20.82 -5.85 19.92
CA MET A 189 21.57 -4.68 19.48
C MET A 189 22.91 -5.09 18.88
N THR A 190 23.25 -4.60 17.69
CA THR A 190 24.60 -4.75 17.16
C THR A 190 25.58 -4.00 18.05
N ALA A 191 26.72 -4.60 18.37
CA ALA A 191 27.80 -3.84 18.99
C ALA A 191 28.38 -2.90 17.93
N ALA A 192 28.86 -1.72 18.34
CA ALA A 192 29.51 -0.73 17.47
C ALA A 192 30.74 -1.27 16.68
N TYR A 193 31.12 -2.53 16.94
CA TYR A 193 32.16 -3.28 16.25
C TYR A 193 31.81 -4.78 16.18
N HIS A 194 30.60 -5.14 15.71
CA HIS A 194 30.28 -6.54 15.34
C HIS A 194 30.17 -6.65 13.80
N PRO A 195 31.29 -6.90 13.08
CA PRO A 195 31.38 -6.77 11.61
C PRO A 195 30.34 -7.57 10.82
N GLN A 196 29.70 -8.54 11.46
CA GLN A 196 28.87 -9.57 10.85
C GLN A 196 27.42 -9.10 10.69
N SER A 197 26.82 -8.62 11.78
CA SER A 197 25.48 -8.02 11.79
C SER A 197 25.51 -6.66 11.11
N ASP A 198 26.58 -5.91 11.36
CA ASP A 198 26.83 -4.59 10.77
C ASP A 198 27.09 -4.71 9.26
N GLY A 199 27.90 -5.68 8.81
CA GLY A 199 28.20 -5.88 7.39
C GLY A 199 27.04 -6.38 6.53
N GLN A 200 25.94 -6.89 7.13
CA GLN A 200 24.71 -7.21 6.38
C GLN A 200 23.81 -5.96 6.26
N ALA A 201 23.63 -5.22 7.35
CA ALA A 201 22.91 -3.94 7.34
C ALA A 201 23.62 -2.93 6.42
N GLU A 202 24.95 -2.82 6.50
CA GLU A 202 25.76 -1.93 5.66
C GLU A 202 25.63 -2.26 4.17
N ARG A 203 25.67 -3.55 3.80
CA ARG A 203 25.48 -3.97 2.40
C ARG A 203 24.08 -3.68 1.88
N HIS A 204 23.07 -3.88 2.72
CA HIS A 204 21.69 -3.57 2.39
C HIS A 204 21.51 -2.06 2.18
N ASN A 205 21.93 -1.25 3.14
CA ASN A 205 21.86 0.21 3.06
C ASN A 205 22.64 0.77 1.87
N ARG A 206 23.82 0.21 1.58
CA ARG A 206 24.60 0.60 0.40
C ARG A 206 23.82 0.35 -0.89
N THR A 207 23.17 -0.81 -0.99
CA THR A 207 22.32 -1.14 -2.15
C THR A 207 21.19 -0.14 -2.31
N ILE A 208 20.51 0.22 -1.21
CA ILE A 208 19.43 1.23 -1.23
C ILE A 208 19.97 2.60 -1.64
N GLN A 209 21.09 3.03 -1.05
CA GLN A 209 21.70 4.32 -1.37
C GLN A 209 22.12 4.39 -2.85
N ASP A 210 22.66 3.31 -3.41
CA ASP A 210 23.02 3.23 -4.83
C ASP A 210 21.78 3.25 -5.74
N MET A 211 20.70 2.55 -5.34
CA MET A 211 19.41 2.65 -6.03
C MET A 211 18.87 4.07 -5.97
N LEU A 212 18.85 4.73 -4.81
CA LEU A 212 18.39 6.12 -4.69
C LEU A 212 19.21 7.07 -5.57
N ARG A 213 20.55 6.97 -5.53
CA ARG A 213 21.45 7.81 -6.36
C ARG A 213 21.18 7.70 -7.86
N ALA A 214 20.66 6.56 -8.32
CA ALA A 214 20.35 6.34 -9.73
C ALA A 214 19.06 7.02 -10.19
N TYR A 215 18.11 7.31 -9.29
CA TYR A 215 16.77 7.80 -9.65
C TYR A 215 16.47 9.23 -9.18
N VAL A 216 17.14 9.71 -8.14
CA VAL A 216 16.91 11.08 -7.64
C VAL A 216 17.31 12.14 -8.66
N ASN A 217 16.61 13.27 -8.64
CA ASN A 217 16.97 14.44 -9.41
C ASN A 217 18.43 14.85 -9.09
N PRO A 218 19.35 14.90 -10.07
CA PRO A 218 20.76 15.19 -9.81
C PRO A 218 21.01 16.57 -9.20
N SER A 219 20.12 17.53 -9.45
CA SER A 219 20.24 18.91 -9.00
C SER A 219 19.68 19.14 -7.61
N THR A 220 18.47 18.65 -7.33
CA THR A 220 17.77 18.92 -6.06
C THR A 220 17.89 17.78 -5.05
N ARG A 221 17.90 16.52 -5.52
CA ARG A 221 17.97 15.28 -4.72
C ARG A 221 16.86 15.15 -3.66
N ASP A 222 15.77 15.91 -3.77
CA ASP A 222 14.69 16.04 -2.80
C ASP A 222 13.43 15.25 -3.18
N ASP A 223 13.46 14.47 -4.27
CA ASP A 223 12.36 13.65 -4.79
C ASP A 223 12.49 12.16 -4.41
N TRP A 224 13.44 11.81 -3.55
CA TRP A 224 13.78 10.42 -3.24
C TRP A 224 12.64 9.60 -2.63
N ASP A 225 11.72 10.26 -1.92
CA ASP A 225 10.58 9.63 -1.26
C ASP A 225 9.46 9.23 -2.24
N GLU A 226 9.41 9.85 -3.43
CA GLU A 226 8.49 9.48 -4.51
C GLU A 226 8.89 8.15 -5.15
N HIS A 227 10.18 7.82 -5.12
CA HIS A 227 10.75 6.63 -5.77
C HIS A 227 10.69 5.38 -4.89
N LEU A 228 10.48 5.50 -3.56
CA LEU A 228 10.62 4.40 -2.62
C LEU A 228 9.76 3.18 -2.95
N VAL A 229 8.52 3.37 -3.42
CA VAL A 229 7.64 2.25 -3.79
C VAL A 229 8.23 1.45 -4.95
N ALA A 230 8.73 2.13 -5.98
CA ALA A 230 9.33 1.48 -7.13
C ALA A 230 10.66 0.80 -6.77
N LEU A 231 11.46 1.44 -5.91
CA LEU A 231 12.73 0.90 -5.44
C LEU A 231 12.54 -0.31 -4.53
N GLU A 232 11.58 -0.28 -3.60
CA GLU A 232 11.22 -1.43 -2.77
C GLU A 232 10.77 -2.62 -3.63
N PHE A 233 9.89 -2.38 -4.60
CA PHE A 233 9.46 -3.41 -5.53
C PHE A 233 10.64 -3.97 -6.34
N ALA A 234 11.50 -3.11 -6.89
CA ALA A 234 12.67 -3.54 -7.65
C ALA A 234 13.65 -4.34 -6.80
N TYR A 235 13.88 -3.92 -5.55
CA TYR A 235 14.72 -4.63 -4.59
C TYR A 235 14.15 -6.03 -4.32
N ASN A 236 12.87 -6.10 -3.95
CA ASN A 236 12.20 -7.35 -3.62
C ASN A 236 12.02 -8.28 -4.83
N ASN A 237 11.97 -7.75 -6.04
CA ASN A 237 11.86 -8.56 -7.27
C ASN A 237 13.24 -8.98 -7.84
N SER A 238 14.34 -8.42 -7.34
CA SER A 238 15.70 -8.78 -7.79
C SER A 238 16.19 -10.05 -7.10
N VAL A 239 16.90 -10.91 -7.83
CA VAL A 239 17.47 -12.15 -7.28
C VAL A 239 18.52 -11.79 -6.23
N ASN A 240 18.32 -12.27 -5.00
CA ASN A 240 19.29 -12.11 -3.94
C ASN A 240 20.36 -13.22 -4.02
N ARG A 241 21.63 -12.84 -4.08
CA ARG A 241 22.76 -13.79 -4.21
C ARG A 241 22.82 -14.83 -3.07
N ALA A 242 22.40 -14.47 -1.86
CA ALA A 242 22.49 -15.37 -0.70
C ALA A 242 21.42 -16.47 -0.73
N THR A 243 20.23 -16.18 -1.27
CA THR A 243 19.11 -17.12 -1.33
C THR A 243 18.98 -17.80 -2.68
N GLY A 244 19.51 -17.21 -3.75
CA GLY A 244 19.33 -17.66 -5.14
C GLY A 244 17.95 -17.33 -5.73
N PHE A 245 17.06 -16.71 -4.94
CA PHE A 245 15.71 -16.35 -5.33
C PHE A 245 15.45 -14.85 -5.09
N SER A 246 14.43 -14.29 -5.75
CA SER A 246 13.96 -12.96 -5.38
C SER A 246 13.22 -13.01 -4.04
N PRO A 247 13.36 -11.99 -3.19
CA PRO A 247 12.57 -11.90 -1.97
C PRO A 247 11.05 -12.01 -2.21
N PHE A 248 10.55 -11.45 -3.32
CA PHE A 248 9.14 -11.54 -3.70
C PHE A 248 8.72 -13.00 -3.91
N PHE A 249 9.52 -13.79 -4.63
CA PHE A 249 9.25 -15.22 -4.80
C PHE A 249 9.30 -15.96 -3.46
N MET A 250 10.26 -15.63 -2.58
CA MET A 250 10.34 -16.23 -1.24
C MET A 250 9.13 -15.91 -0.36
N LEU A 251 8.51 -14.74 -0.54
CA LEU A 251 7.29 -14.34 0.19
C LEU A 251 6.02 -14.99 -0.39
N TYR A 252 5.85 -14.96 -1.70
CA TYR A 252 4.56 -15.27 -2.32
C TYR A 252 4.54 -16.59 -3.10
N GLY A 253 5.69 -17.24 -3.27
CA GLY A 253 5.82 -18.49 -4.03
C GLY A 253 5.67 -18.31 -5.55
N GLN A 254 5.62 -17.08 -6.04
CA GLN A 254 5.47 -16.75 -7.45
C GLN A 254 6.19 -15.43 -7.75
N ASN A 255 6.63 -15.26 -9.00
CA ASN A 255 7.16 -13.98 -9.46
C ASN A 255 6.00 -12.99 -9.68
N PRO A 256 6.22 -11.69 -9.45
CA PRO A 256 5.20 -10.68 -9.66
C PRO A 256 4.91 -10.52 -11.16
N ASN A 257 3.65 -10.17 -11.47
CA ASN A 257 3.34 -9.67 -12.79
C ASN A 257 3.92 -8.26 -12.95
N THR A 258 4.81 -8.11 -13.92
CA THR A 258 5.34 -6.83 -14.37
C THR A 258 4.73 -6.50 -15.73
N PRO A 259 4.70 -5.22 -16.17
CA PRO A 259 4.26 -4.87 -17.52
C PRO A 259 4.95 -5.72 -18.60
N ALA A 260 6.24 -6.06 -18.41
CA ALA A 260 7.01 -6.90 -19.32
C ALA A 260 6.70 -8.41 -19.23
N SER A 261 6.14 -8.91 -18.11
CA SER A 261 5.70 -10.30 -18.00
C SER A 261 4.29 -10.49 -18.55
N LEU A 262 3.43 -9.47 -18.47
CA LEU A 262 2.09 -9.51 -19.07
C LEU A 262 2.13 -9.50 -20.61
N LEU A 263 3.20 -8.92 -21.19
CA LEU A 263 3.44 -8.90 -22.63
C LEU A 263 4.07 -10.20 -23.17
N ARG A 264 4.47 -11.14 -22.30
CA ARG A 264 5.09 -12.40 -22.71
C ARG A 264 4.26 -13.60 -22.24
N ALA A 265 3.80 -14.43 -23.17
CA ALA A 265 3.32 -15.78 -22.86
C ALA A 265 4.52 -16.63 -22.38
N THR A 266 4.46 -17.12 -21.14
CA THR A 266 5.59 -17.78 -20.46
C THR A 266 5.77 -19.25 -20.86
N VAL A 267 7.04 -19.66 -20.99
CA VAL A 267 7.54 -21.04 -20.98
C VAL A 267 8.37 -21.23 -19.69
N SER A 268 8.15 -22.33 -18.96
CA SER A 268 8.86 -22.69 -17.70
C SER A 268 10.11 -23.55 -17.96
N LEU A 269 11.12 -23.45 -17.09
CA LEU A 269 12.47 -24.04 -17.26
C LEU A 269 12.96 -24.90 -16.06
N SER A 270 12.10 -25.32 -15.11
CA SER A 270 12.56 -26.20 -13.99
C SER A 270 11.46 -27.12 -13.41
N PRO A 271 11.67 -28.45 -13.42
CA PRO A 271 10.70 -29.43 -12.90
C PRO A 271 10.35 -29.26 -11.40
N ALA A 272 11.29 -28.84 -10.56
CA ALA A 272 11.04 -28.64 -9.13
C ALA A 272 10.20 -27.38 -8.85
N VAL A 273 10.30 -26.38 -9.74
CA VAL A 273 9.45 -25.18 -9.71
C VAL A 273 8.05 -25.53 -10.23
N ASP A 274 7.96 -26.39 -11.24
CA ASP A 274 6.69 -26.87 -11.79
C ASP A 274 5.87 -27.65 -10.75
N ASP A 275 6.50 -28.49 -9.92
CA ASP A 275 5.83 -29.21 -8.83
C ASP A 275 5.26 -28.29 -7.74
N PHE A 276 5.97 -27.21 -7.41
CA PHE A 276 5.51 -26.22 -6.43
C PHE A 276 4.40 -25.32 -7.01
N LEU A 277 4.56 -24.89 -8.25
CA LEU A 277 3.54 -24.14 -9.00
C LEU A 277 2.30 -25.00 -9.24
N ALA A 278 2.42 -26.31 -9.44
CA ALA A 278 1.29 -27.23 -9.55
C ALA A 278 0.44 -27.23 -8.28
N ARG A 279 1.06 -27.27 -7.09
CA ARG A 279 0.34 -27.20 -5.79
C ARG A 279 -0.39 -25.86 -5.59
N ILE A 280 0.24 -24.75 -5.97
CA ILE A 280 -0.39 -23.42 -5.91
C ILE A 280 -1.55 -23.35 -6.92
N THR A 281 -1.34 -23.86 -8.14
CA THR A 281 -2.35 -23.88 -9.20
C THR A 281 -3.54 -24.76 -8.82
N GLU A 282 -3.31 -25.90 -8.17
CA GLU A 282 -4.34 -26.77 -7.64
C GLU A 282 -5.17 -26.09 -6.55
N THR A 283 -4.50 -25.40 -5.61
CA THR A 283 -5.18 -24.62 -4.56
C THR A 283 -6.02 -23.47 -5.14
N LEU A 284 -5.50 -22.77 -6.14
CA LEU A 284 -6.20 -21.70 -6.85
C LEU A 284 -7.38 -22.26 -7.68
N THR A 285 -7.21 -23.42 -8.29
CA THR A 285 -8.26 -24.10 -9.04
C THR A 285 -9.38 -24.52 -8.09
N GLN A 286 -9.04 -25.15 -6.96
CA GLN A 286 -10.00 -25.52 -5.92
C GLN A 286 -10.74 -24.28 -5.38
N SER A 287 -10.04 -23.17 -5.18
CA SER A 287 -10.65 -21.91 -4.73
C SER A 287 -11.62 -21.34 -5.76
N ARG A 288 -11.26 -21.37 -7.06
CA ARG A 288 -12.15 -20.98 -8.16
C ARG A 288 -13.39 -21.88 -8.23
N THR A 289 -13.23 -23.19 -8.10
CA THR A 289 -14.34 -24.14 -8.07
C THR A 289 -15.28 -23.88 -6.88
N ASN A 290 -14.73 -23.58 -5.70
CA ASN A 290 -15.51 -23.25 -4.51
C ASN A 290 -16.28 -21.94 -4.68
N LEU A 291 -15.66 -20.90 -5.24
CA LEU A 291 -16.32 -19.63 -5.54
C LEU A 291 -17.45 -19.79 -6.56
N ALA A 292 -17.22 -20.56 -7.63
CA ALA A 292 -18.25 -20.87 -8.63
C ALA A 292 -19.44 -21.62 -8.00
N LYS A 293 -19.19 -22.65 -7.19
CA LYS A 293 -20.22 -23.38 -6.45
C LYS A 293 -21.02 -22.47 -5.51
N ASN A 294 -20.36 -21.58 -4.78
CA ASN A 294 -21.02 -20.63 -3.88
C ASN A 294 -21.89 -19.62 -4.65
N GLN A 295 -21.41 -19.13 -5.80
CA GLN A 295 -22.21 -18.26 -6.67
C GLN A 295 -23.44 -18.98 -7.21
N GLU A 296 -23.30 -20.23 -7.67
CA GLU A 296 -24.42 -21.06 -8.14
C GLU A 296 -25.43 -21.34 -7.03
N GLN A 297 -24.97 -21.69 -5.83
CA GLN A 297 -25.84 -21.90 -4.66
C GLN A 297 -26.58 -20.62 -4.28
N MET A 298 -25.90 -19.47 -4.27
CA MET A 298 -26.51 -18.17 -4.01
C MET A 298 -27.58 -17.85 -5.06
N GLN A 299 -27.27 -18.06 -6.34
CA GLN A 299 -28.22 -17.88 -7.45
C GLN A 299 -29.44 -18.79 -7.28
N ASN A 300 -29.24 -20.08 -7.01
CA ASN A 300 -30.31 -21.06 -6.80
C ASN A 300 -31.19 -20.70 -5.59
N GLN A 301 -30.58 -20.31 -4.46
CA GLN A 301 -31.29 -19.95 -3.24
C GLN A 301 -32.15 -18.69 -3.43
N VAL A 302 -31.63 -17.69 -4.14
CA VAL A 302 -32.35 -16.45 -4.46
C VAL A 302 -33.44 -16.71 -5.50
N ASN A 303 -33.15 -17.51 -6.54
CA ASN A 303 -34.08 -17.84 -7.61
C ASN A 303 -35.25 -18.70 -7.15
N LYS A 304 -35.12 -19.53 -6.10
CA LYS A 304 -36.24 -20.26 -5.48
C LYS A 304 -37.42 -19.35 -5.10
N ARG A 305 -37.16 -18.07 -4.80
CA ARG A 305 -38.18 -17.08 -4.40
C ARG A 305 -38.47 -16.04 -5.48
N ARG A 306 -37.93 -16.22 -6.69
CA ARG A 306 -38.14 -15.30 -7.83
C ARG A 306 -38.81 -16.05 -8.97
N ARG A 307 -39.61 -15.35 -9.77
CA ARG A 307 -40.10 -15.87 -11.06
C ARG A 307 -39.39 -15.13 -12.18
N PHE A 308 -39.14 -15.83 -13.27
CA PHE A 308 -38.70 -15.20 -14.51
C PHE A 308 -39.85 -14.38 -15.10
N VAL A 309 -39.58 -13.10 -15.42
CA VAL A 309 -40.53 -12.19 -16.06
C VAL A 309 -39.77 -11.44 -17.14
N ARG A 310 -40.31 -11.42 -18.35
CA ARG A 310 -39.76 -10.66 -19.48
C ARG A 310 -40.88 -9.86 -20.13
N TYR A 311 -40.55 -8.65 -20.55
CA TYR A 311 -41.44 -7.76 -21.31
C TYR A 311 -40.85 -7.52 -22.70
N GLU A 312 -41.71 -7.30 -23.68
CA GLU A 312 -41.30 -6.96 -25.05
C GLU A 312 -41.53 -5.46 -25.32
N VAL A 313 -40.81 -4.91 -26.31
CA VAL A 313 -41.03 -3.53 -26.77
C VAL A 313 -42.47 -3.42 -27.29
N GLY A 314 -43.16 -2.36 -26.88
CA GLY A 314 -44.60 -2.16 -27.17
C GLY A 314 -45.55 -2.76 -26.13
N GLU A 315 -45.09 -3.65 -25.23
CA GLU A 315 -45.97 -4.14 -24.15
C GLU A 315 -46.33 -3.02 -23.17
N ARG A 316 -47.55 -3.05 -22.65
CA ARG A 316 -48.01 -2.15 -21.61
C ARG A 316 -47.75 -2.70 -20.21
N VAL A 317 -47.14 -1.89 -19.36
CA VAL A 317 -46.78 -2.24 -17.98
C VAL A 317 -47.19 -1.15 -17.01
N LEU A 318 -47.44 -1.54 -15.77
CA LEU A 318 -47.65 -0.65 -14.63
C LEU A 318 -46.34 -0.55 -13.83
N VAL A 319 -46.06 0.63 -13.32
CA VAL A 319 -44.88 0.94 -12.48
C VAL A 319 -45.29 1.06 -11.01
N ASP A 320 -44.46 0.55 -10.11
CA ASP A 320 -44.65 0.73 -8.66
C ASP A 320 -44.68 2.23 -8.30
N ALA A 321 -45.78 2.67 -7.70
CA ALA A 321 -46.02 4.07 -7.35
C ALA A 321 -44.92 4.67 -6.45
N SER A 322 -44.26 3.85 -5.63
CA SER A 322 -43.15 4.30 -4.77
C SER A 322 -41.94 4.84 -5.54
N ARG A 323 -41.81 4.47 -6.82
CA ARG A 323 -40.74 4.91 -7.72
C ARG A 323 -41.09 6.17 -8.50
N LEU A 324 -42.34 6.61 -8.43
CA LEU A 324 -42.82 7.84 -9.05
C LEU A 324 -42.95 8.94 -7.99
N HIS A 325 -42.08 9.94 -8.03
CA HIS A 325 -42.02 11.00 -7.03
C HIS A 325 -43.31 11.82 -6.92
N GLN A 326 -44.09 11.86 -8.01
CA GLN A 326 -45.35 12.60 -8.11
C GLN A 326 -46.58 11.78 -7.69
N ALA A 327 -46.41 10.49 -7.36
CA ALA A 327 -47.52 9.63 -6.96
C ALA A 327 -47.96 9.91 -5.51
N PRO A 328 -49.28 9.89 -5.21
CA PRO A 328 -49.78 10.07 -3.85
C PRO A 328 -49.26 8.97 -2.90
N ARG A 329 -48.82 9.37 -1.70
CA ARG A 329 -48.32 8.45 -0.66
C ARG A 329 -49.38 8.24 0.44
N GLY A 330 -49.68 6.98 0.79
CA GLY A 330 -50.58 6.64 1.89
C GLY A 330 -51.03 5.17 1.86
N LYS A 331 -51.59 4.66 2.96
CA LYS A 331 -52.05 3.25 3.05
C LYS A 331 -53.14 2.90 2.03
N LEU A 332 -53.88 3.90 1.55
CA LEU A 332 -55.02 3.75 0.64
C LEU A 332 -54.74 4.27 -0.79
N THR A 333 -53.48 4.58 -1.13
CA THR A 333 -53.16 5.04 -2.49
C THR A 333 -52.91 3.87 -3.43
N HIS A 334 -53.09 4.09 -4.74
CA HIS A 334 -52.81 3.08 -5.76
C HIS A 334 -51.33 2.69 -5.71
N LYS A 335 -51.06 1.39 -5.60
CA LYS A 335 -49.70 0.83 -5.52
C LYS A 335 -48.98 0.79 -6.88
N TRP A 336 -49.74 0.85 -7.97
CA TRP A 336 -49.27 0.71 -9.34
C TRP A 336 -49.84 1.86 -10.20
N VAL A 337 -49.03 2.41 -11.08
CA VAL A 337 -49.38 3.55 -11.95
C VAL A 337 -49.05 3.21 -13.40
N GLY A 338 -49.92 3.58 -14.34
CA GLY A 338 -49.79 3.30 -15.76
C GLY A 338 -51.18 3.12 -16.40
N PRO A 339 -51.29 2.45 -17.56
CA PRO A 339 -50.22 1.74 -18.27
C PRO A 339 -49.20 2.66 -18.96
N PHE A 340 -47.95 2.23 -19.00
CA PHE A 340 -46.88 2.81 -19.82
C PHE A 340 -46.37 1.76 -20.80
N GLU A 341 -45.95 2.20 -21.98
CA GLU A 341 -45.42 1.32 -23.02
C GLU A 341 -43.92 1.10 -22.83
N VAL A 342 -43.46 -0.13 -23.00
CA VAL A 342 -42.03 -0.47 -23.00
C VAL A 342 -41.40 0.08 -24.28
N ALA A 343 -40.51 1.05 -24.14
CA ALA A 343 -39.76 1.66 -25.24
C ALA A 343 -38.55 0.81 -25.66
N GLU A 344 -37.83 0.26 -24.68
CA GLU A 344 -36.58 -0.47 -24.90
C GLU A 344 -36.34 -1.51 -23.80
N VAL A 345 -35.76 -2.65 -24.17
CA VAL A 345 -35.31 -3.71 -23.24
C VAL A 345 -33.78 -3.66 -23.14
N LEU A 346 -33.25 -3.23 -22.00
CA LEU A 346 -31.79 -3.11 -21.80
C LEU A 346 -31.16 -4.47 -21.46
N ASN A 347 -31.81 -5.22 -20.58
CA ASN A 347 -31.46 -6.59 -20.18
C ASN A 347 -32.65 -7.22 -19.44
N ASP A 348 -32.52 -8.49 -19.04
CA ASP A 348 -33.58 -9.25 -18.35
C ASP A 348 -34.15 -8.55 -17.10
N ASN A 349 -33.39 -7.64 -16.48
CA ASN A 349 -33.76 -6.96 -15.24
C ASN A 349 -34.07 -5.48 -15.40
N ALA A 350 -33.90 -4.86 -16.58
CA ALA A 350 -34.03 -3.40 -16.74
C ALA A 350 -34.71 -3.02 -18.07
N TYR A 351 -35.73 -2.17 -17.98
CA TYR A 351 -36.60 -1.79 -19.09
C TYR A 351 -36.79 -0.27 -19.11
N VAL A 352 -36.79 0.32 -20.30
CA VAL A 352 -37.08 1.75 -20.52
C VAL A 352 -38.53 1.91 -20.94
N LEU A 353 -39.25 2.86 -20.34
CA LEU A 353 -40.67 3.12 -20.61
C LEU A 353 -40.89 4.47 -21.28
N HIS A 354 -41.90 4.54 -22.15
CA HIS A 354 -42.44 5.80 -22.65
C HIS A 354 -43.25 6.50 -21.55
N LEU A 355 -42.61 7.45 -20.88
CA LEU A 355 -43.25 8.26 -19.83
C LEU A 355 -43.88 9.54 -20.43
N PRO A 356 -45.08 9.94 -19.98
CA PRO A 356 -45.71 11.18 -20.42
C PRO A 356 -44.92 12.42 -19.97
N PRO A 357 -45.04 13.57 -20.66
CA PRO A 357 -44.28 14.80 -20.35
C PRO A 357 -44.42 15.29 -18.91
N ARG A 358 -45.52 14.96 -18.23
CA ARG A 358 -45.77 15.28 -16.81
C ARG A 358 -44.78 14.56 -15.87
N LEU A 359 -44.25 13.40 -16.27
CA LEU A 359 -43.28 12.59 -15.52
C LEU A 359 -41.82 12.79 -15.96
N LYS A 360 -41.52 13.82 -16.77
CA LYS A 360 -40.18 14.08 -17.35
C LYS A 360 -39.00 14.13 -16.36
N ASN A 361 -39.25 14.38 -15.07
CA ASN A 361 -38.24 14.41 -14.02
C ASN A 361 -38.01 13.04 -13.35
N THR A 362 -38.65 11.97 -13.85
CA THR A 362 -38.48 10.59 -13.37
C THR A 362 -37.61 9.83 -14.37
N SER A 363 -36.69 9.00 -13.88
CA SER A 363 -35.95 8.08 -14.76
C SER A 363 -36.93 7.21 -15.55
N SER A 364 -36.70 7.09 -16.86
CA SER A 364 -37.48 6.20 -17.72
C SER A 364 -37.10 4.73 -17.57
N THR A 365 -36.01 4.41 -16.87
CA THR A 365 -35.50 3.05 -16.67
C THR A 365 -35.98 2.47 -15.34
N PHE A 366 -36.60 1.28 -15.40
CA PHE A 366 -37.14 0.59 -14.24
C PHE A 366 -36.64 -0.86 -14.17
N ASN A 367 -36.45 -1.35 -12.94
CA ASN A 367 -36.10 -2.74 -12.73
C ASN A 367 -37.34 -3.64 -12.92
N VAL A 368 -37.16 -4.87 -13.43
CA VAL A 368 -38.25 -5.85 -13.64
C VAL A 368 -39.13 -6.06 -12.40
N THR A 369 -38.56 -5.97 -11.20
CA THR A 369 -39.29 -6.10 -9.91
C THR A 369 -40.22 -4.93 -9.61
N GLN A 370 -40.04 -3.79 -10.28
CA GLN A 370 -40.81 -2.57 -10.13
C GLN A 370 -41.91 -2.46 -11.20
N LEU A 371 -42.06 -3.48 -12.03
CA LEU A 371 -43.00 -3.53 -13.14
C LEU A 371 -44.03 -4.64 -12.96
N LYS A 372 -45.23 -4.39 -13.46
CA LYS A 372 -46.30 -5.39 -13.52
C LYS A 372 -46.98 -5.31 -14.89
N ARG A 373 -47.12 -6.45 -15.59
CA ARG A 373 -47.83 -6.53 -16.89
C ARG A 373 -49.25 -5.95 -16.75
N TYR A 374 -49.61 -5.05 -17.66
CA TYR A 374 -50.98 -4.56 -17.79
C TYR A 374 -51.81 -5.58 -18.57
N GLN A 375 -53.00 -5.92 -18.07
CA GLN A 375 -53.92 -6.80 -18.79
C GLN A 375 -54.96 -5.93 -19.48
N GLU A 376 -54.93 -5.93 -20.81
CA GLU A 376 -55.99 -5.33 -21.59
C GLU A 376 -57.26 -6.18 -21.45
N THR A 377 -58.42 -5.53 -21.39
CA THR A 377 -59.71 -6.21 -21.32
C THR A 377 -60.61 -5.70 -22.42
N ASP A 378 -61.22 -6.65 -23.14
CA ASP A 378 -62.24 -6.38 -24.16
C ASP A 378 -63.61 -6.08 -23.54
N ARG A 379 -63.70 -6.05 -22.20
CA ARG A 379 -64.91 -5.63 -21.51
C ARG A 379 -65.04 -4.13 -21.68
N GLU A 380 -66.04 -3.72 -22.46
CA GLU A 380 -66.51 -2.34 -22.46
C GLU A 380 -67.07 -2.02 -21.07
N PHE A 381 -66.30 -1.31 -20.27
CA PHE A 381 -66.86 -0.59 -19.14
C PHE A 381 -67.71 0.53 -19.74
N PRO A 382 -69.03 0.59 -19.47
CA PRO A 382 -69.92 1.52 -20.14
C PRO A 382 -69.43 2.95 -19.88
N ARG A 383 -68.83 3.56 -20.90
CA ARG A 383 -68.49 4.98 -20.87
C ARG A 383 -69.78 5.73 -21.15
N PRO A 384 -70.27 6.57 -20.22
CA PRO A 384 -71.48 7.32 -20.47
C PRO A 384 -71.26 8.23 -21.67
N PRO A 385 -72.23 8.32 -22.60
CA PRO A 385 -72.12 9.22 -23.74
C PRO A 385 -71.94 10.66 -23.25
N PRO A 386 -71.20 11.50 -23.98
CA PRO A 386 -71.08 12.90 -23.63
C PRO A 386 -72.46 13.56 -23.62
N ILE A 387 -72.68 14.44 -22.65
CA ILE A 387 -73.95 15.18 -22.48
C ILE A 387 -74.07 16.31 -23.51
N GLY A 388 -72.95 16.68 -24.13
CA GLY A 388 -72.92 17.62 -25.23
C GLY A 388 -71.49 17.82 -25.72
N TYR A 389 -71.31 18.79 -26.61
CA TYR A 389 -70.00 19.20 -27.09
C TYR A 389 -69.89 20.72 -26.97
N GLU A 390 -68.81 21.20 -26.37
CA GLU A 390 -68.49 22.61 -26.30
C GLU A 390 -67.16 22.84 -27.01
N SER A 391 -67.17 23.71 -28.04
CA SER A 391 -66.02 23.95 -28.92
C SER A 391 -65.39 22.66 -29.50
N GLY A 392 -66.21 21.64 -29.79
CA GLY A 392 -65.77 20.35 -30.33
C GLY A 392 -65.19 19.36 -29.31
N GLN A 393 -65.14 19.73 -28.02
CA GLN A 393 -64.72 18.83 -26.94
C GLN A 393 -65.96 18.18 -26.29
N PRO A 394 -65.95 16.86 -26.04
CA PRO A 394 -67.06 16.18 -25.37
C PRO A 394 -67.17 16.62 -23.91
N LEU A 395 -68.37 17.03 -23.50
CA LEU A 395 -68.70 17.37 -22.13
C LEU A 395 -69.30 16.16 -21.41
N TYR A 396 -68.85 15.88 -20.20
CA TYR A 396 -69.32 14.76 -19.38
C TYR A 396 -70.02 15.26 -18.11
N GLU A 397 -70.96 14.46 -17.57
CA GLU A 397 -71.61 14.83 -16.31
C GLU A 397 -70.61 14.80 -15.17
N PHE A 398 -70.46 15.93 -14.51
CA PHE A 398 -69.77 16.01 -13.25
C PHE A 398 -70.57 15.26 -12.17
N GLU A 399 -69.88 14.45 -11.36
CA GLU A 399 -70.50 13.79 -10.20
C GLU A 399 -70.12 14.50 -8.90
N LYS A 400 -68.81 14.70 -8.67
CA LYS A 400 -68.28 15.37 -7.47
C LYS A 400 -66.78 15.63 -7.57
N ILE A 401 -66.30 16.58 -6.77
CA ILE A 401 -64.87 16.71 -6.47
C ILE A 401 -64.50 15.76 -5.32
N LEU A 402 -63.48 14.94 -5.53
CA LEU A 402 -63.00 13.96 -4.55
C LEU A 402 -61.87 14.50 -3.67
N ALA A 403 -60.99 15.33 -4.26
CA ALA A 403 -59.81 15.86 -3.59
C ALA A 403 -59.32 17.12 -4.30
N HIS A 404 -58.42 17.87 -3.67
CA HIS A 404 -57.71 18.98 -4.29
C HIS A 404 -56.21 18.92 -4.01
N ARG A 405 -55.41 19.54 -4.89
CA ARG A 405 -53.97 19.74 -4.69
C ARG A 405 -53.54 21.10 -5.22
N GLY A 406 -52.44 21.63 -4.67
CA GLY A 406 -51.87 22.92 -5.07
C GLY A 406 -52.40 24.11 -4.25
N PRO A 407 -51.72 25.27 -4.36
CA PRO A 407 -52.09 26.48 -3.63
C PRO A 407 -53.44 27.02 -4.12
N LYS A 408 -54.15 27.81 -3.30
CA LYS A 408 -55.49 28.33 -3.61
C LYS A 408 -55.58 29.00 -4.98
N ASN A 409 -54.56 29.76 -5.38
CA ASN A 409 -54.53 30.49 -6.65
C ASN A 409 -54.18 29.60 -7.87
N ASN A 410 -53.83 28.34 -7.68
CA ASN A 410 -53.51 27.39 -8.76
C ASN A 410 -53.88 25.95 -8.34
N ARG A 411 -55.14 25.76 -7.96
CA ARG A 411 -55.64 24.50 -7.42
C ARG A 411 -56.11 23.60 -8.54
N TYR A 412 -55.76 22.31 -8.42
CA TYR A 412 -56.28 21.23 -9.25
C TYR A 412 -57.24 20.39 -8.43
N TYR A 413 -58.35 20.00 -9.04
CA TYR A 413 -59.40 19.21 -8.41
C TYR A 413 -59.44 17.82 -9.02
N LEU A 414 -59.44 16.79 -8.19
CA LEU A 414 -59.67 15.42 -8.62
C LEU A 414 -61.16 15.24 -8.86
N VAL A 415 -61.57 15.19 -10.11
CA VAL A 415 -62.98 15.13 -10.50
C VAL A 415 -63.42 13.69 -10.67
N LYS A 416 -64.56 13.35 -10.07
CA LYS A 416 -65.33 12.16 -10.41
C LYS A 416 -66.36 12.54 -11.46
N TRP A 417 -66.25 11.95 -12.63
CA TRP A 417 -67.28 12.02 -13.65
C TRP A 417 -68.29 10.90 -13.45
N LYS A 418 -69.57 11.23 -13.61
CA LYS A 418 -70.66 10.29 -13.35
C LYS A 418 -70.58 9.15 -14.35
N GLY A 419 -70.68 7.91 -13.87
CA GLY A 419 -70.64 6.70 -14.70
C GLY A 419 -69.25 6.31 -15.24
N TRP A 420 -68.21 7.12 -15.05
CA TRP A 420 -66.83 6.72 -15.34
C TRP A 420 -66.29 5.82 -14.21
N PRO A 421 -65.32 4.93 -14.47
CA PRO A 421 -64.65 4.19 -13.41
C PRO A 421 -63.68 5.10 -12.61
N VAL A 422 -63.20 4.64 -11.45
CA VAL A 422 -62.47 5.48 -10.47
C VAL A 422 -61.03 5.76 -10.90
N ASP A 423 -60.44 4.88 -11.69
CA ASP A 423 -59.10 4.97 -12.29
C ASP A 423 -59.00 6.04 -13.39
N GLU A 424 -60.13 6.47 -13.95
CA GLU A 424 -60.21 7.59 -14.91
C GLU A 424 -60.45 8.96 -14.24
N ASN A 425 -60.46 9.02 -12.90
CA ASN A 425 -60.50 10.29 -12.18
C ASN A 425 -59.19 11.06 -12.38
N LEU A 426 -59.27 12.26 -12.96
CA LEU A 426 -58.11 13.11 -13.24
C LEU A 426 -58.17 14.42 -12.46
N TYR A 427 -56.98 14.97 -12.22
CA TYR A 427 -56.82 16.29 -11.62
C TYR A 427 -56.97 17.36 -12.71
N GLU A 428 -58.10 18.05 -12.71
CA GLU A 428 -58.41 19.14 -13.64
C GLU A 428 -58.07 20.51 -13.01
N PRO A 429 -57.50 21.45 -13.77
CA PRO A 429 -57.34 22.83 -13.31
C PRO A 429 -58.71 23.50 -13.17
N ALA A 430 -58.81 24.51 -12.30
CA ALA A 430 -60.05 25.29 -12.10
C ALA A 430 -60.63 25.84 -13.42
N SER A 431 -59.78 26.19 -14.38
CA SER A 431 -60.18 26.68 -15.71
C SER A 431 -61.00 25.67 -16.52
N ASN A 432 -60.81 24.37 -16.28
CA ASN A 432 -61.51 23.30 -17.00
C ASN A 432 -62.86 22.94 -16.35
N LEU A 433 -63.22 23.59 -15.24
CA LEU A 433 -64.44 23.34 -14.47
C LEU A 433 -65.42 24.52 -14.50
N SER A 434 -65.29 25.38 -15.52
CA SER A 434 -66.16 26.55 -15.72
C SER A 434 -67.65 26.22 -15.72
N GLY A 435 -68.03 25.04 -16.24
CA GLY A 435 -69.42 24.56 -16.27
C GLY A 435 -69.98 24.05 -14.95
N VAL A 436 -69.15 23.87 -13.91
CA VAL A 436 -69.54 23.31 -12.60
C VAL A 436 -69.01 24.15 -11.45
N GLN A 437 -68.94 25.47 -11.67
CA GLN A 437 -68.38 26.42 -10.70
C GLN A 437 -69.11 26.40 -9.35
N ALA A 438 -70.42 26.17 -9.34
CA ALA A 438 -71.20 26.04 -8.11
C ALA A 438 -70.73 24.86 -7.24
N ASP A 439 -70.38 23.73 -7.85
CA ASP A 439 -69.86 22.55 -7.15
C ASP A 439 -68.42 22.75 -6.69
N VAL A 440 -67.60 23.47 -7.48
CA VAL A 440 -66.26 23.90 -7.08
C VAL A 440 -66.33 24.81 -5.85
N ASP A 441 -67.23 25.79 -5.86
CA ASP A 441 -67.40 26.75 -4.76
C ASP A 441 -67.96 26.06 -3.50
N ALA A 442 -68.92 25.14 -3.65
CA ALA A 442 -69.44 24.33 -2.56
C ALA A 442 -68.35 23.43 -1.95
N TYR A 443 -67.52 22.80 -2.80
CA TYR A 443 -66.38 22.01 -2.35
C TYR A 443 -65.35 22.90 -1.64
N GLU A 444 -64.99 24.06 -2.18
CA GLU A 444 -64.08 25.03 -1.55
C GLU A 444 -64.58 25.50 -0.18
N ALA A 445 -65.88 25.76 -0.04
CA ALA A 445 -66.51 26.11 1.23
C ALA A 445 -66.49 24.95 2.24
N SER A 446 -66.49 23.70 1.77
CA SER A 446 -66.40 22.51 2.61
C SER A 446 -64.97 22.21 3.12
N ILE A 447 -63.95 22.84 2.53
CA ILE A 447 -62.56 22.62 2.94
C ILE A 447 -62.35 23.24 4.33
N PRO A 448 -61.99 22.44 5.35
CA PRO A 448 -61.77 22.96 6.68
C PRO A 448 -60.67 24.02 6.67
N VAL A 449 -60.96 25.21 7.19
CA VAL A 449 -59.95 26.26 7.40
C VAL A 449 -58.89 25.69 8.33
N GLN A 450 -57.71 25.37 7.81
CA GLN A 450 -56.57 24.98 8.63
C GLN A 450 -56.22 26.16 9.54
N ARG A 451 -56.65 26.10 10.81
CA ARG A 451 -56.05 26.92 11.87
C ARG A 451 -54.55 26.62 11.85
N ARG A 452 -53.75 27.63 11.47
CA ARG A 452 -52.29 27.60 11.63
C ARG A 452 -51.98 27.12 13.05
N LYS A 453 -51.43 25.90 13.18
CA LYS A 453 -50.80 25.48 14.43
C LYS A 453 -49.70 26.51 14.70
N ARG A 454 -49.87 27.34 15.74
CA ARG A 454 -48.77 28.09 16.34
C ARG A 454 -47.65 27.08 16.60
N SER A 455 -46.48 27.28 15.98
CA SER A 455 -45.32 26.48 16.32
C SER A 455 -45.01 26.75 17.79
N ARG A 456 -45.03 25.69 18.61
CA ARG A 456 -44.36 25.77 19.91
C ARG A 456 -42.86 25.79 19.61
N ARG A 457 -42.19 26.83 20.10
CA ARG A 457 -40.74 26.89 20.20
C ARG A 457 -40.22 25.73 21.03
#